data_AF-A0A0T5NQ10-F1
#
_entry.id   AF-A0A0T5NQ10-F1
#
_cell.length_a   1.000
_cell.length_b   1.000
_cell.length_c   1.000
_cell.angle_alpha   90.00
_cell.angle_beta   90.00
_cell.angle_gamma   90.00
#
_symmetry.space_group_name_H-M   'P 1'
#
loop_
_entity.id
_entity.type
_entity.pdbx_description
1 polymer ?
#
loop_
_entity_poly.entity_id
_entity_poly.type
_entity_poly.pdbx_seq_one_letter_code
_entity_poly.pdbx_strand_id
1 'polypeptide(L)'
;MATQLKFTLDWNCVIEVEECRADAPTIIELVDHHRAGAAEVALLAASASENAKSKRFPGNSRLFQDRISLLGWSDLPLVPMPAIIGLSYIDFCYIVGDGDDFERKMDALWQVIAPNVNRHAVSYLKEGEKLTDDAIQSVELSRWRNTWCDVVSAYSHIAAGRDVFVTKNTKDFQRNAHKLARLGMEKICKPKEALALLS
;
A
#
# COMPACT_ATOMS: atom_id res chain seq x y z
N MET A 1 9.28 23.84 16.00
CA MET A 1 9.67 23.51 14.61
C MET A 1 8.40 23.03 13.93
N ALA A 2 8.05 23.54 12.75
CA ALA A 2 6.92 22.98 12.01
C ALA A 2 7.22 21.51 11.70
N THR A 3 6.28 20.62 12.00
CA THR A 3 6.39 19.20 11.64
C THR A 3 6.38 19.09 10.11
N GLN A 4 7.44 18.49 9.57
CA GLN A 4 7.58 18.22 8.14
C GLN A 4 6.50 17.22 7.68
N LEU A 5 5.82 17.50 6.57
CA LEU A 5 4.77 16.63 6.03
C LEU A 5 5.34 15.28 5.58
N LYS A 6 4.64 14.20 5.94
CA LYS A 6 5.00 12.81 5.64
C LYS A 6 4.03 12.19 4.64
N PHE A 7 4.54 11.89 3.46
CA PHE A 7 3.80 11.26 2.36
C PHE A 7 4.09 9.77 2.31
N THR A 8 3.07 9.00 1.94
CA THR A 8 3.21 7.59 1.56
C THR A 8 2.80 7.45 0.12
N LEU A 9 3.70 6.98 -0.73
CA LEU A 9 3.39 6.61 -2.11
C LEU A 9 2.90 5.17 -2.14
N ASP A 10 1.73 4.95 -2.74
CA ASP A 10 1.29 3.61 -3.08
C ASP A 10 2.07 3.05 -4.28
N TRP A 11 1.86 1.77 -4.59
CA TRP A 11 2.55 1.15 -5.73
C TRP A 11 2.07 1.62 -7.09
N ASN A 12 0.84 2.11 -7.19
CA ASN A 12 0.39 2.72 -8.44
C ASN A 12 1.27 3.94 -8.77
N CYS A 13 1.73 4.69 -7.77
CA CYS A 13 2.69 5.77 -7.98
C CYS A 13 4.05 5.26 -8.51
N VAL A 14 4.55 4.12 -8.00
CA VAL A 14 5.77 3.49 -8.51
C VAL A 14 5.60 3.06 -9.97
N ILE A 15 4.50 2.38 -10.30
CA ILE A 15 4.17 1.94 -11.66
C ILE A 15 4.06 3.12 -12.62
N GLU A 16 3.48 4.25 -12.20
CA GLU A 16 3.39 5.44 -13.04
C GLU A 16 4.77 5.94 -13.47
N VAL A 17 5.75 5.91 -12.57
CA VAL A 17 7.11 6.34 -12.89
C VAL A 17 7.84 5.29 -13.74
N GLU A 18 7.75 4.01 -13.39
CA GLU A 18 8.39 2.93 -14.16
C GLU A 18 7.90 2.86 -15.61
N GLU A 19 6.61 3.10 -15.83
CA GLU A 19 6.01 3.06 -17.16
C GLU A 19 5.97 4.43 -17.86
N CYS A 20 6.62 5.45 -17.30
CA CYS A 20 6.66 6.82 -17.84
C CYS A 20 5.26 7.39 -18.16
N ARG A 21 4.30 7.16 -17.26
CA ARG A 21 2.91 7.61 -17.40
C ARG A 21 2.74 9.09 -17.03
N ALA A 22 1.53 9.61 -17.22
CA ALA A 22 1.24 11.04 -17.14
C ALA A 22 1.57 11.70 -15.79
N ASP A 23 1.42 10.99 -14.66
CA ASP A 23 1.70 11.56 -13.34
C ASP A 23 3.18 11.38 -12.91
N ALA A 24 4.01 10.71 -13.72
CA ALA A 24 5.40 10.45 -13.38
C ALA A 24 6.21 11.71 -13.03
N PRO A 25 6.14 12.82 -13.80
CA PRO A 25 6.89 14.04 -13.46
C PRO A 25 6.52 14.59 -12.08
N THR A 26 5.23 14.58 -11.74
CA THR A 26 4.73 15.06 -10.44
C THR A 26 5.18 14.19 -9.28
N ILE A 27 5.26 12.87 -9.47
CA ILE A 27 5.74 11.93 -8.45
C ILE A 27 7.25 12.10 -8.24
N ILE A 28 8.02 12.29 -9.32
CA ILE A 28 9.44 12.59 -9.25
C ILE A 28 9.67 13.90 -8.47
N GLU A 29 8.87 14.93 -8.73
CA GLU A 29 8.98 16.21 -8.02
C GLU A 29 8.71 16.07 -6.51
N LEU A 30 7.74 15.24 -6.09
CA LEU A 30 7.55 14.90 -4.68
C LEU A 30 8.81 14.27 -4.07
N VAL A 31 9.48 13.37 -4.79
CA VAL A 31 10.73 12.74 -4.36
C VAL A 31 11.87 13.77 -4.28
N ASP A 32 11.93 14.73 -5.18
CA ASP A 32 12.93 15.81 -5.13
C ASP A 32 12.70 16.71 -3.90
N HIS A 33 11.44 17.00 -3.53
CA HIS A 33 11.12 17.69 -2.27
C HIS A 33 11.55 16.88 -1.04
N HIS A 34 11.51 15.55 -1.10
CA HIS A 34 12.06 14.72 -0.04
C HIS A 34 13.57 14.90 0.12
N ARG A 35 14.30 14.84 -1.00
CA ARG A 35 15.76 15.00 -1.04
C ARG A 35 16.21 16.41 -0.62
N ALA A 36 15.39 17.41 -0.91
CA ALA A 36 15.58 18.78 -0.45
C ALA A 36 15.27 18.99 1.04
N GLY A 37 14.75 17.97 1.74
CA GLY A 37 14.35 18.08 3.15
C GLY A 37 13.07 18.90 3.37
N ALA A 38 12.26 19.13 2.33
CA ALA A 38 10.98 19.85 2.43
C ALA A 38 9.85 18.92 2.89
N ALA A 39 9.96 17.61 2.63
CA ALA A 39 8.98 16.59 3.01
C ALA A 39 9.66 15.25 3.35
N GLU A 40 8.97 14.35 4.03
CA GLU A 40 9.37 12.94 4.11
C GLU A 40 8.49 12.15 3.14
N VAL A 41 9.06 11.59 2.08
CA VAL A 41 8.31 10.75 1.12
C VAL A 41 8.75 9.32 1.31
N ALA A 42 7.81 8.44 1.64
CA ALA A 42 8.06 7.04 1.90
C ALA A 42 7.35 6.14 0.89
N LEU A 43 7.93 4.98 0.60
CA LEU A 43 7.34 3.95 -0.25
C LEU A 43 6.66 2.89 0.61
N LEU A 44 5.46 2.48 0.22
CA LEU A 44 4.75 1.42 0.92
C LEU A 44 5.26 0.02 0.51
N ALA A 45 5.69 -0.79 1.49
CA ALA A 45 6.18 -2.14 1.22
C ALA A 45 5.08 -3.13 0.79
N ALA A 46 3.84 -2.89 1.23
CA ALA A 46 2.74 -3.84 1.11
C ALA A 46 2.26 -4.13 -0.32
N SER A 47 2.53 -3.22 -1.23
CA SER A 47 1.95 -3.22 -2.57
C SER A 47 2.87 -3.85 -3.63
N ALA A 48 4.08 -4.28 -3.25
CA ALA A 48 5.00 -4.97 -4.14
C ALA A 48 4.62 -6.43 -4.43
N SER A 49 3.51 -6.91 -3.86
CA SER A 49 3.05 -8.28 -3.95
C SER A 49 2.24 -8.61 -5.20
N GLU A 50 1.67 -7.62 -5.89
CA GLU A 50 1.14 -7.86 -7.23
C GLU A 50 2.18 -7.45 -8.26
N ASN A 51 2.96 -8.45 -8.69
CA ASN A 51 3.70 -8.31 -9.92
C ASN A 51 2.67 -8.22 -11.06
N ALA A 52 2.49 -7.04 -11.66
CA ALA A 52 1.43 -6.73 -12.63
C ALA A 52 1.35 -7.73 -13.81
N LYS A 53 2.43 -8.47 -14.08
CA LYS A 53 2.48 -9.52 -15.12
C LYS A 53 2.19 -10.94 -14.61
N SER A 54 2.55 -11.29 -13.37
CA SER A 54 2.40 -12.67 -12.87
C SER A 54 1.22 -12.88 -11.92
N LYS A 55 0.65 -11.80 -11.34
CA LYS A 55 -0.38 -11.85 -10.27
C LYS A 55 0.02 -12.72 -9.06
N ARG A 56 1.32 -12.98 -8.89
CA ARG A 56 1.89 -13.75 -7.78
C ARG A 56 2.64 -12.84 -6.81
N PHE A 57 2.54 -13.12 -5.52
CA PHE A 57 3.38 -12.52 -4.50
C PHE A 57 4.82 -12.96 -4.76
N PRO A 58 5.77 -12.04 -4.92
CA PRO A 58 7.17 -12.37 -5.03
C PRO A 58 7.60 -13.05 -3.72
N GLY A 59 8.24 -14.22 -3.81
CA GLY A 59 8.82 -14.88 -2.64
C GLY A 59 10.09 -14.22 -2.12
N ASN A 60 10.48 -13.05 -2.66
CA ASN A 60 11.73 -12.37 -2.30
C ASN A 60 11.58 -10.83 -2.43
N SER A 61 11.96 -10.12 -1.37
CA SER A 61 12.09 -8.66 -1.25
C SER A 61 13.05 -8.05 -2.27
N ARG A 62 13.98 -8.84 -2.82
CA ARG A 62 14.98 -8.40 -3.80
C ARG A 62 14.36 -7.80 -5.06
N LEU A 63 13.27 -8.38 -5.57
CA LEU A 63 12.62 -7.83 -6.77
C LEU A 63 12.08 -6.42 -6.52
N PHE A 64 11.55 -6.17 -5.32
CA PHE A 64 11.11 -4.84 -4.91
C PHE A 64 12.31 -3.89 -4.83
N GLN A 65 13.39 -4.29 -4.15
CA GLN A 65 14.61 -3.48 -4.04
C GLN A 65 15.22 -3.16 -5.40
N ASP A 66 15.30 -4.14 -6.31
CA ASP A 66 15.82 -3.95 -7.66
C ASP A 66 14.99 -2.92 -8.44
N ARG A 67 13.65 -2.99 -8.35
CA ARG A 67 12.74 -2.03 -8.99
C ARG A 67 12.92 -0.62 -8.46
N ILE A 68 12.93 -0.45 -7.14
CA ILE A 68 13.16 0.85 -6.49
C ILE A 68 14.57 1.39 -6.82
N SER A 69 15.58 0.53 -6.88
CA SER A 69 16.94 0.92 -7.26
C SER A 69 17.04 1.37 -8.71
N LEU A 70 16.28 0.76 -9.65
CA LEU A 70 16.24 1.18 -11.05
C LEU A 70 15.62 2.58 -11.22
N LEU A 71 14.69 2.95 -10.35
CA LEU A 71 14.14 4.32 -10.27
C LEU A 71 15.09 5.30 -9.57
N GLY A 72 16.18 4.80 -8.97
CA GLY A 72 17.08 5.59 -8.13
C GLY A 72 16.42 6.05 -6.84
N TRP A 73 15.47 5.29 -6.29
CA TRP A 73 14.66 5.65 -5.10
C TRP A 73 15.10 4.88 -3.84
N SER A 74 16.29 4.27 -3.86
CA SER A 74 16.81 3.49 -2.73
C SER A 74 17.04 4.34 -1.46
N ASP A 75 17.04 5.67 -1.59
CA ASP A 75 17.13 6.62 -0.49
C ASP A 75 15.78 6.83 0.24
N LEU A 76 14.66 6.45 -0.37
CA LEU A 76 13.34 6.66 0.23
C LEU A 76 13.09 5.69 1.39
N PRO A 77 12.59 6.17 2.54
CA PRO A 77 12.16 5.30 3.62
C PRO A 77 11.03 4.36 3.16
N LEU A 78 10.99 3.17 3.76
CA LEU A 78 9.91 2.22 3.55
C LEU A 78 8.91 2.27 4.70
N VAL A 79 7.62 2.30 4.37
CA VAL A 79 6.55 2.06 5.34
C VAL A 79 6.37 0.54 5.45
N PRO A 80 6.74 -0.08 6.58
CA PRO A 80 6.66 -1.53 6.75
C PRO A 80 5.20 -1.95 6.93
N MET A 81 4.94 -3.23 6.68
CA MET A 81 3.61 -3.81 6.81
C MET A 81 3.52 -4.85 7.93
N PRO A 82 2.34 -5.17 8.45
CA PRO A 82 2.15 -6.32 9.32
C PRO A 82 2.68 -7.62 8.70
N ALA A 83 3.37 -8.43 9.50
CA ALA A 83 3.81 -9.76 9.12
C ALA A 83 2.61 -10.70 8.98
N ILE A 84 2.32 -11.15 7.76
CA ILE A 84 1.24 -12.08 7.44
C ILE A 84 1.81 -13.20 6.57
N ILE A 85 1.70 -14.43 7.07
CA ILE A 85 2.24 -15.63 6.41
C ILE A 85 1.65 -15.74 5.00
N GLY A 86 2.53 -15.97 4.02
CA GLY A 86 2.16 -16.09 2.60
C GLY A 86 1.85 -14.76 1.90
N LEU A 87 1.83 -13.62 2.61
CA LEU A 87 1.42 -12.33 2.06
C LEU A 87 2.40 -11.16 2.34
N SER A 88 3.30 -11.28 3.31
CA SER A 88 4.29 -10.23 3.61
C SER A 88 5.73 -10.67 3.34
N TYR A 89 6.60 -9.72 2.99
CA TYR A 89 8.04 -9.92 2.99
C TYR A 89 8.60 -9.85 4.40
N ILE A 90 9.36 -10.86 4.82
CA ILE A 90 9.99 -10.89 6.15
C ILE A 90 10.85 -9.63 6.39
N ASP A 91 11.59 -9.18 5.36
CA ASP A 91 12.51 -8.04 5.47
C ASP A 91 11.82 -6.67 5.61
N PHE A 92 10.52 -6.58 5.29
CA PHE A 92 9.77 -5.32 5.29
C PHE A 92 8.49 -5.40 6.11
N CYS A 93 8.47 -6.30 7.09
CA CYS A 93 7.33 -6.50 7.95
C CYS A 93 7.64 -6.29 9.43
N TYR A 94 6.59 -6.17 10.22
CA TYR A 94 6.67 -6.13 11.68
C TYR A 94 5.62 -7.02 12.30
N ILE A 95 5.93 -7.57 13.47
CA ILE A 95 4.98 -8.35 14.28
C ILE A 95 4.06 -7.36 14.99
N VAL A 96 2.75 -7.55 14.83
CA VAL A 96 1.77 -6.70 15.52
C VAL A 96 1.69 -7.12 16.99
N GLY A 97 1.76 -6.14 17.89
CA GLY A 97 1.78 -6.40 19.34
C GLY A 97 0.41 -6.75 19.93
N ASP A 98 -0.67 -6.13 19.43
CA ASP A 98 -2.04 -6.41 19.83
C ASP A 98 -2.82 -6.97 18.64
N GLY A 99 -3.01 -8.30 18.63
CA GLY A 99 -3.68 -9.01 17.56
C GLY A 99 -5.17 -8.67 17.46
N ASP A 100 -5.85 -8.45 18.59
CA ASP A 100 -7.29 -8.15 18.59
C ASP A 100 -7.54 -6.74 18.04
N ASP A 101 -6.71 -5.77 18.42
CA ASP A 101 -6.78 -4.42 17.87
C ASP A 101 -6.47 -4.38 16.37
N PHE A 102 -5.46 -5.15 15.94
CA PHE A 102 -5.14 -5.32 14.53
C PHE A 102 -6.33 -5.84 13.73
N GLU A 103 -6.95 -6.93 14.18
CA GLU A 103 -8.09 -7.55 13.54
C GLU A 103 -9.27 -6.58 13.42
N ARG A 104 -9.62 -5.86 14.50
CA ARG A 104 -10.69 -4.85 14.48
C ARG A 104 -10.41 -3.73 13.48
N LYS A 105 -9.18 -3.22 13.43
CA LYS A 105 -8.80 -2.14 12.50
C LYS A 105 -8.82 -2.60 11.06
N MET A 106 -8.30 -3.79 10.79
CA MET A 106 -8.37 -4.42 9.46
C MET A 106 -9.82 -4.64 9.03
N ASP A 107 -10.70 -5.10 9.92
CA ASP A 107 -12.13 -5.23 9.65
C ASP A 107 -12.79 -3.89 9.30
N ALA A 108 -12.54 -2.85 10.11
CA ALA A 108 -13.12 -1.53 9.88
C ALA A 108 -12.68 -0.95 8.53
N LEU A 109 -11.40 -1.09 8.17
CA LEU A 109 -10.88 -0.69 6.87
C LEU A 109 -11.49 -1.51 5.73
N TRP A 110 -11.60 -2.83 5.88
CA TRP A 110 -12.19 -3.71 4.88
C TRP A 110 -13.64 -3.34 4.57
N GLN A 111 -14.45 -3.05 5.60
CA GLN A 111 -15.84 -2.64 5.45
C GLN A 111 -16.01 -1.30 4.72
N VAL A 112 -15.00 -0.42 4.78
CA VAL A 112 -15.01 0.85 4.07
C VAL A 112 -14.53 0.69 2.62
N ILE A 113 -13.40 0.00 2.43
CA ILE A 113 -12.73 -0.13 1.13
C ILE A 113 -13.51 -1.09 0.22
N ALA A 114 -13.89 -2.26 0.72
CA ALA A 114 -14.47 -3.33 -0.08
C ALA A 114 -15.56 -4.13 0.67
N PRO A 115 -16.69 -3.48 1.04
CA PRO A 115 -17.76 -4.13 1.80
C PRO A 115 -18.40 -5.35 1.10
N ASN A 116 -18.24 -5.45 -0.22
CA ASN A 116 -18.81 -6.54 -1.04
C ASN A 116 -17.79 -7.64 -1.38
N VAL A 117 -16.60 -7.61 -0.76
CA VAL A 117 -15.58 -8.66 -0.89
C VAL A 117 -15.50 -9.35 0.46
N ASN A 118 -15.63 -10.67 0.50
CA ASN A 118 -15.49 -11.41 1.75
C ASN A 118 -14.04 -11.29 2.23
N ARG A 119 -13.86 -10.99 3.52
CA ARG A 119 -12.54 -10.82 4.14
C ARG A 119 -11.74 -12.10 4.19
N HIS A 120 -12.41 -13.25 4.31
CA HIS A 120 -11.73 -14.52 4.54
C HIS A 120 -11.46 -15.21 3.19
N ALA A 121 -10.18 -15.34 2.81
CA ALA A 121 -9.78 -16.00 1.56
C ALA A 121 -10.41 -17.39 1.38
N VAL A 122 -10.58 -18.13 2.48
CA VAL A 122 -11.21 -19.46 2.49
C VAL A 122 -12.62 -19.49 1.92
N SER A 123 -13.37 -18.38 1.94
CA SER A 123 -14.72 -18.34 1.36
C SER A 123 -14.74 -18.42 -0.17
N TYR A 124 -13.58 -18.25 -0.81
CA TYR A 124 -13.41 -18.32 -2.26
C TYR A 124 -12.92 -19.69 -2.72
N LEU A 125 -12.56 -20.58 -1.78
CA LEU A 125 -12.13 -21.93 -2.07
C LEU A 125 -13.34 -22.85 -2.24
N LYS A 126 -13.19 -23.92 -3.02
CA LYS A 126 -14.24 -24.94 -3.12
C LYS A 126 -14.29 -25.76 -1.82
N GLU A 127 -15.43 -26.39 -1.57
CA GLU A 127 -15.59 -27.27 -0.42
C GLU A 127 -14.51 -28.37 -0.41
N GLY A 128 -13.83 -28.52 0.73
CA GLY A 128 -12.73 -29.47 0.90
C GLY A 128 -11.34 -28.98 0.44
N GLU A 129 -11.24 -27.84 -0.23
CA GLU A 129 -9.96 -27.22 -0.56
C GLU A 129 -9.33 -26.53 0.67
N LYS A 130 -8.01 -26.60 0.78
CA LYS A 130 -7.24 -25.94 1.84
C LYS A 130 -6.62 -24.66 1.30
N LEU A 131 -6.56 -23.62 2.14
CA LEU A 131 -5.78 -22.43 1.82
C LEU A 131 -4.29 -22.77 1.95
N THR A 132 -3.63 -22.92 0.80
CA THR A 132 -2.18 -23.10 0.67
C THR A 132 -1.55 -21.88 0.01
N ASP A 133 -0.22 -21.80 0.03
CA ASP A 133 0.52 -20.75 -0.68
C ASP A 133 0.26 -20.77 -2.20
N ASP A 134 0.00 -21.92 -2.82
CA ASP A 134 -0.39 -21.95 -4.23
C ASP A 134 -1.83 -21.49 -4.43
N ALA A 135 -2.74 -21.92 -3.55
CA ALA A 135 -4.15 -21.54 -3.62
C ALA A 135 -4.32 -20.03 -3.43
N ILE A 136 -3.57 -19.41 -2.50
CA ILE A 136 -3.67 -17.98 -2.27
C ILE A 136 -3.26 -17.18 -3.51
N GLN A 137 -2.34 -17.69 -4.35
CA GLN A 137 -1.89 -17.07 -5.60
C GLN A 137 -2.78 -17.32 -6.81
N SER A 138 -3.85 -18.10 -6.66
CA SER A 138 -4.77 -18.49 -7.73
C SER A 138 -5.46 -17.28 -8.41
N VAL A 139 -6.04 -17.48 -9.59
CA VAL A 139 -6.76 -16.40 -10.29
C VAL A 139 -8.03 -16.03 -9.53
N GLU A 140 -8.66 -17.02 -8.91
CA GLU A 140 -9.87 -16.95 -8.11
C GLU A 140 -9.72 -15.98 -6.94
N LEU A 141 -8.56 -16.00 -6.28
CA LEU A 141 -8.24 -15.09 -5.18
C LEU A 141 -7.63 -13.75 -5.61
N SER A 142 -7.44 -13.48 -6.91
CA SER A 142 -6.79 -12.23 -7.36
C SER A 142 -7.53 -10.96 -6.91
N ARG A 143 -8.86 -10.98 -6.93
CA ARG A 143 -9.67 -9.85 -6.43
C ARG A 143 -9.51 -9.67 -4.91
N TRP A 144 -9.49 -10.79 -4.18
CA TRP A 144 -9.29 -10.76 -2.73
C TRP A 144 -7.89 -10.25 -2.38
N ARG A 145 -6.84 -10.70 -3.09
CA ARG A 145 -5.46 -10.23 -2.88
C ARG A 145 -5.33 -8.73 -3.12
N ASN A 146 -5.89 -8.23 -4.22
CA ASN A 146 -5.95 -6.78 -4.49
C ASN A 146 -6.60 -6.01 -3.35
N THR A 147 -7.77 -6.47 -2.91
CA THR A 147 -8.50 -5.85 -1.79
C THR A 147 -7.67 -5.88 -0.51
N TRP A 148 -7.05 -7.03 -0.22
CA TRP A 148 -6.19 -7.19 0.94
C TRP A 148 -5.00 -6.21 0.89
N CYS A 149 -4.36 -6.06 -0.28
CA CYS A 149 -3.29 -5.09 -0.50
C CYS A 149 -3.75 -3.67 -0.22
N ASP A 150 -4.91 -3.25 -0.73
CA ASP A 150 -5.45 -1.91 -0.47
C ASP A 150 -5.72 -1.68 1.04
N VAL A 151 -6.31 -2.68 1.71
CA VAL A 151 -6.61 -2.60 3.15
C VAL A 151 -5.34 -2.53 4.00
N VAL A 152 -4.36 -3.39 3.75
CA VAL A 152 -3.09 -3.37 4.50
C VAL A 152 -2.28 -2.11 4.18
N SER A 153 -2.45 -1.53 2.98
CA SER A 153 -1.85 -0.25 2.60
C SER A 153 -2.38 0.88 3.46
N ALA A 154 -3.71 0.97 3.59
CA ALA A 154 -4.36 1.92 4.48
C ALA A 154 -3.90 1.73 5.92
N TYR A 155 -3.94 0.49 6.42
CA TYR A 155 -3.55 0.16 7.78
C TYR A 155 -2.11 0.59 8.08
N SER A 156 -1.16 0.23 7.20
CA SER A 156 0.27 0.51 7.40
C SER A 156 0.56 2.01 7.36
N HIS A 157 -0.10 2.75 6.47
CA HIS A 157 -0.03 4.22 6.43
C HIS A 157 -0.49 4.85 7.76
N ILE A 158 -1.65 4.43 8.27
CA ILE A 158 -2.21 4.92 9.55
C ILE A 158 -1.28 4.56 10.71
N ALA A 159 -0.86 3.30 10.80
CA ALA A 159 -0.01 2.80 11.87
C ALA A 159 1.36 3.49 11.91
N ALA A 160 1.88 3.92 10.75
CA ALA A 160 3.14 4.65 10.64
C ALA A 160 3.02 6.16 10.90
N GLY A 161 1.83 6.65 11.28
CA GLY A 161 1.57 8.06 11.61
C GLY A 161 1.96 9.00 10.47
N ARG A 162 1.57 8.64 9.24
CA ARG A 162 1.86 9.38 8.01
C ARG A 162 0.70 10.35 7.74
N ASP A 163 1.00 11.49 7.12
CA ASP A 163 0.02 12.57 6.97
C ASP A 163 -0.80 12.45 5.68
N VAL A 164 -0.16 12.06 4.58
CA VAL A 164 -0.77 12.06 3.25
C VAL A 164 -0.53 10.74 2.52
N PHE A 165 -1.62 10.03 2.20
CA PHE A 165 -1.56 8.86 1.33
C PHE A 165 -1.75 9.29 -0.13
N VAL A 166 -0.73 9.04 -0.95
CA VAL A 166 -0.73 9.42 -2.36
C VAL A 166 -1.06 8.19 -3.20
N THR A 167 -2.18 8.24 -3.92
CA THR A 167 -2.66 7.12 -4.73
C THR A 167 -3.44 7.59 -5.95
N LYS A 168 -3.43 6.77 -7.01
CA LYS A 168 -4.33 6.89 -8.16
C LYS A 168 -5.57 6.00 -8.07
N ASN A 169 -5.68 5.15 -7.06
CA ASN A 169 -6.85 4.28 -6.87
C ASN A 169 -8.05 5.08 -6.31
N THR A 170 -8.64 5.89 -7.19
CA THR A 170 -9.79 6.76 -6.88
C THR A 170 -11.04 6.01 -6.44
N LYS A 171 -11.20 4.79 -6.91
CA LYS A 171 -12.40 3.98 -6.67
C LYS A 171 -12.45 3.53 -5.21
N ASP A 172 -11.34 3.02 -4.69
CA ASP A 172 -11.32 2.35 -3.39
C ASP A 172 -10.93 3.33 -2.28
N PHE A 173 -10.11 4.33 -2.57
CA PHE A 173 -9.65 5.33 -1.59
C PHE A 173 -10.42 6.66 -1.69
N GLN A 174 -10.27 7.42 -2.77
CA GLN A 174 -10.80 8.79 -2.85
C GLN A 174 -12.32 8.85 -2.69
N ARG A 175 -13.06 7.90 -3.27
CA ARG A 175 -14.53 7.81 -3.07
C ARG A 175 -14.92 7.59 -1.60
N ASN A 176 -14.06 6.94 -0.84
CA ASN A 176 -14.27 6.61 0.56
C ASN A 176 -13.49 7.53 1.52
N ALA A 177 -12.84 8.59 1.03
CA ALA A 177 -11.88 9.38 1.80
C ALA A 177 -12.44 9.88 3.13
N HIS A 178 -13.68 10.40 3.16
CA HIS A 178 -14.30 10.85 4.40
C HIS A 178 -14.54 9.73 5.43
N LYS A 179 -14.83 8.50 4.98
CA LYS A 179 -14.97 7.34 5.87
C LYS A 179 -13.60 6.86 6.36
N LEU A 180 -12.61 6.83 5.48
CA LEU A 180 -11.23 6.44 5.79
C LEU A 180 -10.55 7.44 6.75
N ALA A 181 -10.83 8.74 6.61
CA ALA A 181 -10.35 9.77 7.53
C ALA A 181 -10.80 9.52 8.97
N ARG A 182 -12.04 9.03 9.18
CA ARG A 182 -12.54 8.64 10.52
C ARG A 182 -11.81 7.44 11.11
N LEU A 183 -11.11 6.66 10.28
CA LEU A 183 -10.30 5.53 10.70
C LEU A 183 -8.81 5.91 10.84
N GLY A 184 -8.45 7.18 10.66
CA GLY A 184 -7.08 7.70 10.82
C GLY A 184 -6.35 7.97 9.51
N MET A 185 -6.95 7.72 8.34
CA MET A 185 -6.35 8.03 7.05
C MET A 185 -6.71 9.47 6.64
N GLU A 186 -6.12 10.43 7.35
CA GLU A 186 -6.60 11.81 7.40
C GLU A 186 -6.65 12.50 6.04
N LYS A 187 -5.64 12.26 5.19
CA LYS A 187 -5.55 12.87 3.87
C LYS A 187 -5.18 11.86 2.79
N ILE A 188 -5.99 11.83 1.74
CA ILE A 188 -5.78 11.00 0.56
C ILE A 188 -5.75 11.92 -0.64
N CYS A 189 -4.65 11.89 -1.39
CA CYS A 189 -4.40 12.79 -2.50
C CYS A 189 -4.00 12.04 -3.76
N LYS A 190 -4.34 12.60 -4.91
CA LYS A 190 -3.63 12.31 -6.17
C LYS A 190 -2.24 12.97 -6.14
N PRO A 191 -1.28 12.54 -6.98
CA PRO A 191 0.06 13.13 -7.01
C PRO A 191 0.06 14.67 -7.10
N LYS A 192 -0.73 15.25 -8.02
CA LYS A 192 -0.82 16.70 -8.18
C LYS A 192 -1.38 17.43 -6.97
N GLU A 193 -2.36 16.84 -6.30
CA GLU A 193 -2.96 17.39 -5.08
C GLU A 193 -1.96 17.32 -3.92
N ALA A 194 -1.16 16.25 -3.84
CA ALA A 194 -0.12 16.10 -2.84
C ALA A 194 1.01 17.12 -3.03
N LEU A 195 1.47 17.32 -4.27
CA LEU A 195 2.51 18.30 -4.58
C LEU A 195 2.08 19.73 -4.22
N ALA A 196 0.82 20.08 -4.46
CA ALA A 196 0.28 21.39 -4.09
C ALA A 196 0.29 21.67 -2.57
N LEU A 197 0.55 20.67 -1.72
CA LEU A 197 0.73 20.86 -0.28
C LEU A 197 2.14 21.30 0.11
N LEU A 198 3.09 21.27 -0.84
CA LEU A 198 4.50 21.63 -0.67
C LEU A 198 4.86 22.97 -1.31
N SER A 199 3.89 23.61 -1.97
CA SER A 199 4.01 24.92 -2.63
C SER A 199 3.72 26.08 -1.67
#